data_AF-A0A4P5R7Q3-F1
#
_entry.id   AF-A0A4P5R7Q3-F1
#
_cell.length_a   1.000
_cell.length_b   1.000
_cell.length_c   1.000
_cell.angle_alpha   90.00
_cell.angle_beta   90.00
_cell.angle_gamma   90.00
#
_symmetry.space_group_name_H-M   'P 1'
#
loop_
_entity.id
_entity.type
_entity.pdbx_description
1 polymer ?
#
loop_
_entity_poly.entity_id
_entity_poly.type
_entity_poly.pdbx_seq_one_letter_code
_entity_poly.pdbx_strand_id
1 'polypeptide(L)'
;MIDVLAIGDSVMLGAANVLTQRGVTVDAVKSRPYRQALEIANFMKSVNRLGSVVIIHLGTNNTVDEKTLDEIMVPLRDVPLVLFVTVHVPSEVRQNTNNRRINELPARYENVKVLDWYSIATAHPEYLYSDKIHIRPEGQKVYADLMMQAIGRP
;
A
#
# COMPACT_ATOMS: atom_id res chain seq x y z
N MET A 1 -13.96 -9.76 -12.00
CA MET A 1 -13.54 -8.65 -11.14
C MET A 1 -12.51 -9.18 -10.15
N ILE A 2 -11.49 -8.40 -9.79
CA ILE A 2 -10.57 -8.72 -8.70
C ILE A 2 -11.09 -7.98 -7.47
N ASP A 3 -11.59 -8.70 -6.47
CA ASP A 3 -12.26 -8.06 -5.32
C ASP A 3 -11.31 -7.13 -4.54
N VAL A 4 -10.13 -7.65 -4.19
CA VAL A 4 -9.07 -6.91 -3.51
C VAL A 4 -7.78 -7.00 -4.34
N LEU A 5 -7.30 -5.87 -4.84
CA LEU A 5 -6.02 -5.74 -5.52
C LEU A 5 -5.04 -4.99 -4.62
N ALA A 6 -3.88 -5.59 -4.32
CA ALA A 6 -2.81 -4.91 -3.60
C ALA A 6 -1.64 -4.62 -4.54
N ILE A 7 -1.22 -3.36 -4.60
CA ILE A 7 -0.11 -2.87 -5.41
C ILE A 7 1.01 -2.43 -4.46
N GLY A 8 2.20 -3.01 -4.57
CA GLY A 8 3.28 -2.65 -3.66
C GLY A 8 4.70 -2.85 -4.15
N ASP A 9 5.65 -2.49 -3.30
CA ASP A 9 7.09 -2.64 -3.54
C ASP A 9 7.69 -3.84 -2.78
N SER A 10 9.00 -3.80 -2.48
CA SER A 10 9.70 -4.91 -1.82
C SER A 10 9.15 -5.24 -0.43
N VAL A 11 8.57 -4.27 0.28
CA VAL A 11 8.00 -4.49 1.61
C VAL A 11 6.75 -5.36 1.52
N MET A 12 5.81 -4.98 0.66
CA MET A 12 4.61 -5.79 0.38
C MET A 12 4.96 -7.14 -0.25
N LEU A 13 5.95 -7.17 -1.14
CA LEU A 13 6.44 -8.42 -1.75
C LEU A 13 6.89 -9.43 -0.68
N GLY A 14 7.49 -8.96 0.42
CA GLY A 14 7.84 -9.81 1.56
C GLY A 14 6.65 -10.52 2.19
N ALA A 15 5.46 -9.89 2.19
CA ALA A 15 4.23 -10.44 2.75
C ALA A 15 3.26 -11.01 1.68
N ALA A 16 3.66 -11.05 0.41
CA ALA A 16 2.76 -11.38 -0.70
C ALA A 16 2.07 -12.74 -0.54
N ASN A 17 2.81 -13.78 -0.15
CA ASN A 17 2.24 -15.12 0.05
C ASN A 17 1.17 -15.13 1.15
N VAL A 18 1.36 -14.38 2.23
CA VAL A 18 0.40 -14.30 3.34
C VAL A 18 -0.85 -13.54 2.90
N LEU A 19 -0.69 -12.41 2.21
CA LEU A 19 -1.79 -11.65 1.63
C LEU A 19 -2.61 -12.50 0.63
N THR A 20 -1.95 -13.27 -0.23
CA THR A 20 -2.64 -14.19 -1.16
C THR A 20 -3.42 -15.27 -0.42
N GLN A 21 -2.89 -15.81 0.68
CA GLN A 21 -3.65 -16.74 1.54
C GLN A 21 -4.88 -16.09 2.20
N ARG A 22 -4.90 -14.77 2.34
CA ARG A 22 -6.07 -13.98 2.80
C ARG A 22 -7.00 -13.56 1.66
N GLY A 23 -6.80 -14.06 0.44
CA GLY A 23 -7.66 -13.78 -0.71
C GLY A 23 -7.35 -12.48 -1.45
N VAL A 24 -6.20 -11.84 -1.17
CA VAL A 24 -5.75 -10.63 -1.87
C VAL A 24 -5.02 -11.01 -3.15
N THR A 25 -5.39 -10.39 -4.28
CA THR A 25 -4.53 -10.45 -5.47
C THR A 25 -3.40 -9.45 -5.31
N VAL A 26 -2.18 -9.95 -5.21
CA VAL A 26 -0.99 -9.12 -4.95
C VAL A 26 -0.21 -8.93 -6.26
N ASP A 27 -0.04 -7.67 -6.63
CA ASP A 27 0.93 -7.23 -7.62
C ASP A 27 2.01 -6.42 -6.87
N ALA A 28 3.12 -7.06 -6.53
CA ALA A 28 4.23 -6.40 -5.83
C ALA A 28 5.57 -6.80 -6.45
N VAL A 29 6.45 -5.83 -6.68
CA VAL A 29 7.80 -6.07 -7.21
C VAL A 29 8.82 -5.16 -6.52
N LYS A 30 10.08 -5.61 -6.47
CA LYS A 30 11.16 -4.82 -5.87
C LYS A 30 11.29 -3.46 -6.56
N SER A 31 11.55 -2.42 -5.75
CA SER A 31 11.82 -1.05 -6.23
C SER A 31 10.72 -0.43 -7.11
N ARG A 32 9.47 -0.89 -7.00
CA ARG A 32 8.34 -0.30 -7.74
C ARG A 32 8.17 1.19 -7.41
N PRO A 33 8.13 2.09 -8.41
CA PRO A 33 7.76 3.49 -8.21
C PRO A 33 6.24 3.69 -8.19
N TYR A 34 5.77 4.77 -7.54
CA TYR A 34 4.34 5.13 -7.50
C TYR A 34 3.69 5.26 -8.89
N ARG A 35 4.43 5.76 -9.90
CA ARG A 35 3.91 5.89 -11.26
C ARG A 35 3.44 4.55 -11.87
N GLN A 36 4.02 3.43 -11.47
CA GLN A 36 3.52 2.12 -11.93
C GLN A 36 2.16 1.77 -11.34
N ALA A 37 1.78 2.28 -10.16
CA ALA A 37 0.43 2.11 -9.65
C ALA A 37 -0.62 2.78 -10.54
N LEU A 38 -0.30 3.93 -11.14
CA LEU A 38 -1.16 4.59 -12.13
C LEU A 38 -1.33 3.72 -13.39
N GLU A 39 -0.24 3.16 -13.91
CA GLU A 39 -0.27 2.28 -15.09
C GLU A 39 -1.12 1.03 -14.82
N ILE A 40 -0.92 0.39 -13.66
CA ILE A 40 -1.71 -0.78 -13.23
C ILE A 40 -3.18 -0.40 -13.05
N ALA A 41 -3.50 0.69 -12.34
CA ALA A 41 -4.87 1.11 -12.12
C ALA A 41 -5.60 1.44 -13.43
N ASN A 42 -4.94 2.12 -14.36
CA ASN A 42 -5.49 2.41 -15.69
C ASN A 42 -5.75 1.14 -16.49
N PHE A 43 -4.81 0.20 -16.51
CA PHE A 43 -4.98 -1.09 -17.17
C PHE A 43 -6.15 -1.87 -16.56
N MET A 44 -6.19 -2.01 -15.23
CA MET A 44 -7.24 -2.74 -14.53
C MET A 44 -8.63 -2.12 -14.73
N LYS A 45 -8.70 -0.78 -14.83
CA LYS A 45 -9.93 -0.06 -15.21
C LYS A 45 -10.33 -0.36 -16.66
N SER A 46 -9.39 -0.32 -17.61
CA SER A 46 -9.70 -0.50 -19.04
C SER A 46 -10.22 -1.90 -19.36
N VAL A 47 -9.80 -2.92 -18.60
CA VAL A 47 -10.30 -4.30 -18.72
C VAL A 47 -11.47 -4.62 -17.79
N ASN A 48 -12.04 -3.62 -17.09
CA ASN A 48 -13.14 -3.76 -16.14
C ASN A 48 -12.90 -4.83 -15.06
N ARG A 49 -11.71 -4.77 -14.43
CA ARG A 49 -11.27 -5.74 -13.42
C ARG A 49 -11.09 -5.17 -12.01
N LEU A 50 -11.20 -3.86 -11.81
CA LEU A 50 -11.17 -3.24 -10.47
C LEU A 50 -12.44 -3.61 -9.68
N GLY A 51 -12.27 -4.28 -8.54
CA GLY A 51 -13.35 -4.65 -7.64
C GLY A 51 -13.59 -3.64 -6.53
N SER A 52 -13.78 -4.13 -5.31
CA SER A 52 -14.22 -3.30 -4.19
C SER A 52 -13.07 -2.57 -3.48
N VAL A 53 -11.86 -3.11 -3.54
CA VAL A 53 -10.72 -2.58 -2.77
C VAL A 53 -9.44 -2.53 -3.62
N VAL A 54 -8.72 -1.41 -3.50
CA VAL A 54 -7.32 -1.30 -3.93
C VAL A 54 -6.44 -0.90 -2.75
N ILE A 55 -5.38 -1.65 -2.50
CA ILE A 55 -4.37 -1.35 -1.47
C ILE A 55 -3.10 -0.86 -2.15
N ILE A 56 -2.51 0.24 -1.69
CA ILE A 56 -1.27 0.80 -2.23
C ILE A 56 -0.25 0.94 -1.08
N HIS A 57 0.83 0.15 -1.14
CA HIS A 57 1.99 0.34 -0.28
C HIS A 57 3.25 0.52 -1.12
N LEU A 58 3.52 1.78 -1.45
CA LEU A 58 4.65 2.20 -2.26
C LEU A 58 5.35 3.37 -1.58
N GLY A 59 6.58 3.62 -2.01
CA GLY A 59 7.37 4.77 -1.54
C GLY A 59 8.55 4.38 -0.66
N THR A 60 8.80 3.08 -0.46
CA THR A 60 9.98 2.61 0.27
C THR A 60 11.25 3.09 -0.44
N ASN A 61 11.21 3.09 -1.79
CA ASN A 61 12.38 3.30 -2.64
C ASN A 61 12.39 4.68 -3.34
N ASN A 62 11.27 5.39 -3.39
CA ASN A 62 11.12 6.62 -4.17
C ASN A 62 10.20 7.63 -3.47
N THR A 63 10.46 8.92 -3.65
CA THR A 63 9.51 9.98 -3.26
C THR A 63 8.37 10.08 -4.27
N VAL A 64 7.15 10.34 -3.82
CA VAL A 64 5.99 10.61 -4.69
C VAL A 64 5.52 12.05 -4.53
N ASP A 65 5.17 12.72 -5.62
CA ASP A 65 4.55 14.06 -5.59
C ASP A 65 3.01 13.97 -5.52
N GLU A 66 2.37 15.07 -5.13
CA GLU A 66 0.91 15.14 -5.02
C GLU A 66 0.23 14.90 -6.37
N LYS A 67 0.80 15.43 -7.45
CA LYS A 67 0.27 15.23 -8.81
C LYS A 67 0.16 13.74 -9.17
N THR A 68 1.18 12.93 -8.86
CA THR A 68 1.14 11.49 -9.15
C THR A 68 0.08 10.79 -8.30
N LEU A 69 -0.08 11.17 -7.03
CA LEU A 69 -1.15 10.62 -6.18
C LEU A 69 -2.54 10.95 -6.74
N ASP A 70 -2.72 12.18 -7.22
CA ASP A 70 -3.97 12.63 -7.81
C ASP A 70 -4.28 11.87 -9.10
N GLU A 71 -3.27 11.70 -9.97
CA GLU A 71 -3.38 10.91 -11.19
C GLU A 71 -3.79 9.46 -10.87
N ILE A 72 -3.22 8.85 -9.83
CA ILE A 72 -3.57 7.49 -9.38
C ILE A 72 -5.04 7.41 -8.94
N MET A 73 -5.57 8.45 -8.29
CA MET A 73 -6.95 8.44 -7.83
C MET A 73 -7.98 8.58 -8.96
N VAL A 74 -7.60 9.14 -10.13
CA VAL A 74 -8.51 9.26 -11.29
C VAL A 74 -9.11 7.92 -11.75
N PRO A 75 -8.32 6.86 -12.04
CA PRO A 75 -8.90 5.56 -12.37
C PRO A 75 -9.61 4.92 -11.17
N LEU A 76 -9.17 5.19 -9.94
CA LEU A 76 -9.67 4.57 -8.72
C LEU A 76 -10.89 5.27 -8.10
N ARG A 77 -11.38 6.37 -8.68
CA ARG A 77 -12.50 7.16 -8.14
C ARG A 77 -13.77 6.34 -7.84
N ASP A 78 -14.00 5.30 -8.64
CA ASP A 78 -15.20 4.45 -8.58
C ASP A 78 -14.96 3.18 -7.73
N VAL A 79 -13.74 2.99 -7.22
CA VAL A 79 -13.41 1.90 -6.29
C VAL A 79 -13.98 2.26 -4.92
N PRO A 80 -14.80 1.40 -4.29
CA PRO A 80 -15.40 1.67 -2.98
C PRO A 80 -14.40 2.04 -1.88
N LEU A 81 -13.22 1.41 -1.87
CA LEU A 81 -12.17 1.72 -0.90
C LEU A 81 -10.77 1.65 -1.53
N VAL A 82 -10.00 2.73 -1.37
CA VAL A 82 -8.56 2.75 -1.64
C VAL A 82 -7.82 2.89 -0.32
N LEU A 83 -7.05 1.87 0.06
CA LEU A 83 -6.23 1.88 1.27
C LEU A 83 -4.80 2.25 0.90
N PHE A 84 -4.34 3.43 1.33
CA PHE A 84 -2.92 3.77 1.28
C PHE A 84 -2.22 3.34 2.57
N VAL A 85 -0.96 2.95 2.47
CA VAL A 85 -0.17 2.43 3.58
C VAL A 85 1.08 3.29 3.72
N THR A 86 1.31 3.86 4.91
CA THR A 86 2.51 4.67 5.17
C THR A 86 3.77 3.79 5.17
N VAL A 87 4.91 4.35 4.79
CA VAL A 87 6.16 3.59 4.69
C VAL A 87 7.00 3.73 5.96
N HIS A 88 7.75 2.69 6.30
CA HIS A 88 8.77 2.72 7.36
C HIS A 88 10.16 2.51 6.74
N VAL A 89 10.90 3.60 6.59
CA VAL A 89 12.23 3.67 5.99
C VAL A 89 13.09 4.62 6.83
N PRO A 90 13.63 4.15 7.96
CA PRO A 90 14.32 5.03 8.90
C PRO A 90 15.53 5.70 8.25
N SER A 91 15.84 6.90 8.73
CA SER A 91 16.94 7.75 8.25
C SER A 91 16.79 8.32 6.83
N GLU A 92 15.67 8.06 6.16
CA GLU A 92 15.43 8.52 4.78
C GLU A 92 14.43 9.68 4.74
N VAL A 93 14.84 10.82 4.18
CA VAL A 93 14.01 12.05 4.10
C VAL A 93 12.70 11.80 3.34
N ARG A 94 12.71 10.87 2.37
CA ARG A 94 11.53 10.47 1.60
C ARG A 94 10.42 9.88 2.47
N GLN A 95 10.74 9.23 3.59
CA GLN A 95 9.74 8.68 4.50
C GLN A 95 8.78 9.76 4.99
N ASN A 96 9.32 10.84 5.56
CA ASN A 96 8.50 11.92 6.12
C ASN A 96 7.70 12.65 5.04
N THR A 97 8.29 12.81 3.85
CA THR A 97 7.62 13.45 2.72
C THR A 97 6.45 12.61 2.20
N ASN A 98 6.68 11.31 1.98
CA ASN A 98 5.65 10.39 1.49
C ASN A 98 4.54 10.19 2.52
N ASN A 99 4.88 9.94 3.79
CA ASN A 99 3.88 9.69 4.83
C ASN A 99 3.00 10.91 5.09
N ARG A 100 3.55 12.13 5.05
CA ARG A 100 2.75 13.36 5.13
C ARG A 100 1.71 13.40 4.00
N ARG A 101 2.15 13.22 2.76
CA ARG A 101 1.26 13.25 1.58
C ARG A 101 0.19 12.16 1.62
N ILE A 102 0.57 10.94 2.03
CA ILE A 102 -0.36 9.82 2.20
C ILE A 102 -1.43 10.17 3.24
N ASN A 103 -1.03 10.73 4.39
CA ASN A 103 -1.95 11.10 5.47
C ASN A 103 -2.90 12.24 5.11
N GLU A 104 -2.59 13.05 4.10
CA GLU A 104 -3.46 14.13 3.60
C GLU A 104 -4.55 13.62 2.64
N LEU A 105 -4.42 12.41 2.08
CA LEU A 105 -5.34 11.88 1.05
C LEU A 105 -6.80 11.73 1.53
N PRO A 106 -7.11 11.24 2.75
CA PRO A 106 -8.49 11.11 3.21
C PRO A 106 -9.27 12.44 3.25
N ALA A 107 -8.57 13.57 3.42
CA ALA A 107 -9.21 14.90 3.38
C ALA A 107 -9.57 15.34 1.95
N ARG A 108 -9.02 14.67 0.94
CA ARG A 108 -9.15 15.01 -0.49
C ARG A 108 -10.02 14.01 -1.26
N TYR A 109 -10.10 12.77 -0.77
CA TYR A 109 -10.80 11.66 -1.42
C TYR A 109 -11.60 10.85 -0.39
N GLU A 110 -12.92 10.87 -0.51
CA GLU A 110 -13.83 10.21 0.46
C GLU A 110 -13.69 8.68 0.51
N ASN A 111 -13.27 8.07 -0.60
CA ASN A 111 -13.05 6.62 -0.70
C ASN A 111 -11.65 6.19 -0.22
N VAL A 112 -10.85 7.09 0.37
CA VAL A 112 -9.49 6.77 0.85
C VAL A 112 -9.46 6.55 2.35
N LYS A 113 -8.76 5.48 2.76
CA LYS A 113 -8.28 5.28 4.13
C LYS A 113 -6.76 5.17 4.15
N VAL A 114 -6.18 5.41 5.31
CA VAL A 114 -4.75 5.21 5.55
C VAL A 114 -4.54 4.16 6.64
N LEU A 115 -3.67 3.18 6.37
CA LEU A 115 -3.09 2.28 7.37
C LEU A 115 -1.73 2.83 7.78
N ASP A 116 -1.59 3.20 9.05
CA ASP A 116 -0.35 3.79 9.58
C ASP A 116 0.70 2.73 9.96
N TRP A 117 1.25 2.07 8.94
CA TRP A 117 2.32 1.09 9.12
C TRP A 117 3.59 1.71 9.70
N TYR A 118 3.87 2.99 9.42
CA TYR A 118 4.99 3.72 10.01
C TYR A 118 4.99 3.67 11.54
N SER A 119 3.88 4.06 12.18
CA SER A 119 3.79 4.04 13.64
C SER A 119 3.83 2.62 14.21
N ILE A 120 3.17 1.66 13.54
CA ILE A 120 3.15 0.25 13.96
C ILE A 120 4.57 -0.35 13.91
N ALA A 121 5.28 -0.17 12.80
CA ALA A 121 6.63 -0.67 12.60
C ALA A 121 7.66 0.00 13.54
N THR A 122 7.43 1.27 13.90
CA THR A 122 8.23 1.98 14.90
C THR A 122 8.05 1.38 16.30
N ALA A 123 6.80 1.07 16.67
CA ALA A 123 6.47 0.50 17.97
C ALA A 123 6.87 -0.97 18.11
N HIS A 124 6.93 -1.70 16.99
CA HIS A 124 7.20 -3.14 16.94
C HIS A 124 8.40 -3.47 16.04
N PRO A 125 9.62 -3.08 16.42
CA PRO A 125 10.82 -3.36 15.63
C PRO A 125 11.08 -4.85 15.43
N GLU A 126 10.53 -5.72 16.27
CA GLU A 126 10.59 -7.19 16.14
C GLU A 126 9.91 -7.72 14.89
N TYR A 127 9.01 -6.96 14.26
CA TYR A 127 8.39 -7.34 12.98
C TYR A 127 9.33 -7.19 11.79
N LEU A 128 10.47 -6.52 11.97
CA LEU A 128 11.36 -6.14 10.88
C LEU A 128 12.73 -6.82 10.99
N TYR A 129 13.40 -6.99 9.86
CA TYR A 129 14.81 -7.36 9.82
C TYR A 129 15.68 -6.21 10.36
N SER A 130 16.99 -6.45 10.45
CA SER A 130 17.96 -5.48 11.01
C SER A 130 18.03 -4.16 10.23
N ASP A 131 17.61 -4.14 8.97
CA ASP A 131 17.48 -2.92 8.17
C ASP A 131 16.29 -2.04 8.56
N LYS A 132 15.39 -2.56 9.41
CA LYS A 132 14.18 -1.89 9.88
C LYS A 132 13.24 -1.48 8.73
N ILE A 133 13.30 -2.18 7.60
CA ILE A 133 12.47 -1.93 6.41
C ILE A 133 11.74 -3.20 6.03
N HIS A 134 12.48 -4.30 5.85
CA HIS A 134 11.91 -5.54 5.36
C HIS A 134 11.30 -6.36 6.48
N ILE A 135 10.20 -7.04 6.18
CA ILE A 135 9.34 -7.69 7.18
C ILE A 135 9.78 -9.14 7.43
N ARG A 136 9.92 -9.52 8.70
CA ARG A 136 10.15 -10.90 9.17
C ARG A 136 8.90 -11.77 9.04
N PRO A 137 9.02 -13.11 9.07
CA PRO A 137 7.87 -14.00 8.93
C PRO A 137 6.70 -13.71 9.89
N GLU A 138 6.98 -13.37 11.14
CA GLU A 138 5.97 -12.98 12.13
C GLU A 138 5.30 -11.65 11.74
N GLY A 139 6.10 -10.66 11.36
CA GLY A 139 5.62 -9.37 10.90
C GLY A 139 4.77 -9.46 9.63
N GLN A 140 5.03 -10.43 8.73
CA GLN A 140 4.25 -10.61 7.50
C GLN A 140 2.80 -10.98 7.80
N LYS A 141 2.57 -11.79 8.86
CA LYS A 141 1.23 -12.15 9.34
C LYS A 141 0.51 -10.92 9.88
N VAL A 142 1.15 -10.18 10.79
CA VAL A 142 0.58 -8.97 11.39
C VAL A 142 0.29 -7.92 10.32
N TYR A 143 1.22 -7.69 9.41
CA TYR A 143 1.07 -6.77 8.28
C TYR A 143 -0.14 -7.12 7.40
N ALA A 144 -0.30 -8.40 7.04
CA ALA A 144 -1.44 -8.86 6.26
C ALA A 144 -2.75 -8.74 7.04
N ASP A 145 -2.78 -9.18 8.30
CA ASP A 145 -3.99 -9.16 9.12
C ASP A 145 -4.47 -7.72 9.39
N LEU A 146 -3.55 -6.77 9.62
CA LEU A 146 -3.88 -5.34 9.75
C LEU A 146 -4.47 -4.76 8.45
N MET A 147 -3.97 -5.18 7.28
CA MET A 147 -4.56 -4.79 6.00
C MET A 147 -5.97 -5.31 5.85
N MET A 148 -6.20 -6.60 6.13
CA MET A 148 -7.53 -7.20 6.06
C MET A 148 -8.50 -6.50 7.01
N GLN A 149 -8.08 -6.24 8.25
CA GLN A 149 -8.86 -5.48 9.23
C GLN A 149 -9.20 -4.07 8.73
N ALA A 150 -8.22 -3.33 8.17
CA ALA A 150 -8.42 -1.97 7.68
C ALA A 150 -9.45 -1.90 6.52
N ILE A 151 -9.57 -2.98 5.74
CA ILE A 151 -10.54 -3.10 4.64
C ILE A 151 -11.85 -3.81 5.05
N GLY A 152 -12.01 -4.15 6.33
CA GLY A 152 -13.24 -4.78 6.85
C GLY A 152 -13.44 -6.22 6.40
N ARG A 153 -12.36 -6.97 6.20
CA ARG A 153 -12.36 -8.39 5.86
C ARG A 153 -11.71 -9.18 7.00
N PRO A 154 -12.37 -10.21 7.58
CA PRO A 154 -11.78 -11.06 8.60
C PRO A 154 -10.73 -12.02 8.04
#